data_AF-A0A5C8Z629-F1
#
_entry.id   AF-A0A5C8Z629-F1
#
_cell.length_a   1.000
_cell.length_b   1.000
_cell.length_c   1.000
_cell.angle_alpha   90.00
_cell.angle_beta   90.00
_cell.angle_gamma   90.00
#
_symmetry.space_group_name_H-M   'P 1'
#
loop_
_entity.id
_entity.type
_entity.pdbx_description
1 polymer ?
#
loop_
_entity_poly.entity_id
_entity_poly.type
_entity_poly.pdbx_seq_one_letter_code
_entity_poly.pdbx_strand_id
1 'polypeptide(L)'
;MNRVIFILATSLFGIASAAEFIHPGDFTGSQTEKDAVVAYIVEQTKLQYSAIGMDDPMTLRMMEKENLVSFQQLTTATNRPLLDSVIKQYCAIGMCDYQTINMMYNEQNRAASPSLSW
;
A
#
# COMPACT_ATOMS: atom_id res chain seq x y z
N MET A 1 44.15 -34.51 -25.72
CA MET A 1 43.86 -33.11 -25.38
C MET A 1 42.47 -32.77 -25.87
N ASN A 2 41.57 -32.39 -24.96
CA ASN A 2 40.56 -31.33 -25.09
C ASN A 2 39.45 -31.56 -24.06
N ARG A 3 39.55 -30.83 -22.94
CA ARG A 3 38.47 -30.71 -21.96
C ARG A 3 37.55 -29.58 -22.43
N VAL A 4 36.36 -29.91 -22.92
CA VAL A 4 35.33 -28.91 -23.22
C VAL A 4 34.63 -28.59 -21.91
N ILE A 5 34.94 -27.43 -21.34
CA ILE A 5 34.28 -26.89 -20.15
C ILE A 5 33.04 -26.13 -20.63
N PHE A 6 31.85 -26.68 -20.38
CA PHE A 6 30.59 -25.95 -20.55
C PHE A 6 30.40 -25.01 -19.36
N ILE A 7 30.61 -23.70 -19.56
CA ILE A 7 30.28 -22.68 -18.57
C ILE A 7 28.79 -22.39 -18.70
N LEU A 8 28.00 -22.92 -17.76
CA LEU A 8 26.59 -22.60 -17.61
C LEU A 8 26.48 -21.21 -16.97
N ALA A 9 26.28 -20.18 -17.79
CA ALA A 9 26.02 -18.82 -17.32
C ALA A 9 24.61 -18.76 -16.71
N THR A 10 24.52 -18.91 -15.39
CA THR A 10 23.29 -18.66 -14.64
C THR A 10 23.04 -17.15 -14.60
N SER A 11 22.15 -16.68 -15.48
CA SER A 11 21.60 -15.33 -15.41
C SER A 11 20.92 -15.12 -14.06
N LEU A 12 21.51 -14.27 -13.23
CA LEU A 12 20.89 -13.69 -12.04
C LEU A 12 19.77 -12.75 -12.51
N PHE A 13 18.59 -13.32 -12.81
CA PHE A 13 17.37 -12.51 -12.88
C PHE A 13 17.09 -12.02 -11.46
N GLY A 14 17.41 -10.74 -11.21
CA GLY A 14 16.98 -10.06 -10.00
C GLY A 14 15.46 -10.09 -9.95
N ILE A 15 14.92 -10.81 -8.99
CA ILE A 15 13.48 -10.80 -8.72
C ILE A 15 13.21 -9.43 -8.10
N ALA A 16 12.65 -8.52 -8.88
CA ALA A 16 12.06 -7.31 -8.33
C ALA A 16 10.85 -7.75 -7.49
N SER A 17 10.99 -7.77 -6.17
CA SER A 17 9.86 -7.96 -5.28
C SER A 17 8.97 -6.74 -5.39
N ALA A 18 7.68 -6.94 -5.71
CA ALA A 18 6.68 -5.90 -5.55
C ALA A 18 6.77 -5.35 -4.11
N ALA A 19 6.66 -4.03 -3.93
CA ALA A 19 6.72 -3.45 -2.60
C ALA A 19 5.61 -4.06 -1.74
N GLU A 20 5.96 -4.54 -0.55
CA GLU A 20 5.02 -5.20 0.36
C GLU A 20 4.16 -4.15 1.08
N PHE A 21 2.86 -4.46 1.24
CA PHE A 21 1.96 -3.64 2.04
C PHE A 21 2.37 -3.69 3.52
N ILE A 22 2.63 -2.54 4.13
CA ILE A 22 2.94 -2.44 5.55
C ILE A 22 1.66 -2.12 6.31
N HIS A 23 1.29 -2.99 7.25
CA HIS A 23 0.12 -2.77 8.08
C HIS A 23 0.33 -1.54 9.00
N PRO A 24 -0.47 -0.46 8.90
CA PRO A 24 -0.21 0.78 9.66
C PRO A 24 -0.21 0.58 11.17
N GLY A 25 -1.03 -0.34 11.68
CA GLY A 25 -1.11 -0.68 13.11
C GLY A 25 0.08 -1.47 13.65
N ASP A 26 0.97 -1.98 12.79
CA ASP A 26 2.18 -2.70 13.17
C ASP A 26 3.46 -1.90 12.89
N PHE A 27 3.32 -0.70 12.34
CA PHE A 27 4.45 0.14 11.93
C PHE A 27 5.26 0.63 13.13
N THR A 28 6.56 0.27 13.17
CA THR A 28 7.45 0.66 14.27
C THR A 28 8.24 1.94 13.99
N GLY A 29 8.26 2.40 12.73
CA GLY A 29 8.96 3.62 12.33
C GLY A 29 10.43 3.42 11.94
N SER A 30 10.87 2.17 11.75
CA SER A 30 12.21 1.86 11.24
C SER A 30 12.42 2.46 9.84
N GLN A 31 13.68 2.71 9.48
CA GLN A 31 13.98 3.24 8.15
C GLN A 31 13.55 2.28 7.04
N THR A 32 13.75 0.97 7.25
CA THR A 32 13.32 -0.07 6.31
C THR A 32 11.81 -0.05 6.08
N GLU A 33 10.99 0.08 7.12
CA GLU A 33 9.54 0.18 6.95
C GLU A 33 9.15 1.49 6.23
N LYS A 34 9.80 2.61 6.56
CA LYS A 34 9.54 3.89 5.86
C LYS A 34 9.81 3.78 4.37
N ASP A 35 10.94 3.18 4.00
CA ASP A 35 11.31 2.98 2.60
C ASP A 35 10.32 2.04 1.90
N ALA A 36 9.87 0.97 2.58
CA ALA A 36 8.86 0.04 2.06
C ALA A 36 7.50 0.73 1.85
N VAL A 37 7.04 1.54 2.80
CA VAL A 37 5.79 2.31 2.69
C VAL A 37 5.85 3.26 1.50
N VAL A 38 6.94 4.02 1.34
CA VAL A 38 7.11 4.94 0.22
C VAL A 38 7.13 4.20 -1.10
N ALA A 39 7.87 3.09 -1.20
CA ALA A 39 7.93 2.28 -2.41
C ALA A 39 6.54 1.75 -2.79
N TYR A 40 5.79 1.21 -1.82
CA TYR A 40 4.43 0.73 -2.02
C TYR A 40 3.50 1.83 -2.52
N ILE A 41 3.53 3.01 -1.90
CA ILE A 41 2.69 4.15 -2.29
C ILE A 41 2.98 4.57 -3.74
N VAL A 42 4.25 4.70 -4.10
CA VAL A 42 4.65 5.11 -5.46
C VAL A 42 4.20 4.08 -6.49
N GLU A 43 4.44 2.79 -6.22
CA GLU A 43 4.06 1.70 -7.13
C GLU A 43 2.54 1.61 -7.31
N GLN A 44 1.77 1.58 -6.22
CA GLN A 44 0.32 1.45 -6.28
C GLN A 44 -0.34 2.69 -6.88
N THR A 45 0.11 3.89 -6.53
CA THR A 45 -0.43 5.14 -7.11
C THR A 45 -0.23 5.13 -8.63
N LYS A 46 0.97 4.76 -9.10
CA LYS A 46 1.23 4.66 -10.53
C LYS A 46 0.32 3.64 -11.20
N LEU A 47 0.21 2.44 -10.62
CA LEU A 47 -0.62 1.36 -11.16
C LEU A 47 -2.09 1.79 -11.29
N GLN A 48 -2.67 2.32 -10.23
CA GLN A 48 -4.08 2.73 -10.19
C GLN A 48 -4.38 3.88 -11.14
N TYR A 49 -3.54 4.93 -11.13
CA TYR A 49 -3.80 6.13 -11.93
C TYR A 49 -3.45 5.94 -13.41
N SER A 50 -2.47 5.09 -13.75
CA SER A 50 -2.22 4.70 -15.14
C SER A 50 -3.38 3.90 -15.72
N ALA A 51 -4.04 3.05 -14.94
CA ALA A 51 -5.18 2.25 -15.40
C ALA A 51 -6.37 3.11 -15.86
N ILE A 52 -6.48 4.35 -15.37
CA ILE A 52 -7.53 5.31 -15.72
C ILE A 52 -7.03 6.49 -16.57
N GLY A 53 -5.77 6.46 -17.03
CA GLY A 53 -5.18 7.52 -17.87
C GLY A 53 -4.93 8.84 -17.16
N MET A 54 -4.73 8.82 -15.84
CA MET A 54 -4.49 9.99 -14.98
C MET A 54 -3.09 9.98 -14.34
N ASP A 55 -2.09 9.51 -15.07
CA ASP A 55 -0.74 9.26 -14.54
C ASP A 55 0.29 10.33 -14.89
N ASP A 56 -0.19 11.56 -15.12
CA ASP A 56 0.69 12.71 -15.26
C ASP A 56 1.47 12.96 -13.95
N PRO A 57 2.69 13.51 -14.01
CA PRO A 57 3.53 13.66 -12.83
C PRO A 57 2.90 14.48 -11.70
N MET A 58 2.07 15.48 -12.01
CA MET A 58 1.45 16.32 -10.98
C MET A 58 0.40 15.52 -10.19
N THR A 59 -0.47 14.82 -10.89
CA THR A 59 -1.47 13.93 -10.28
C THR A 59 -0.78 12.86 -9.42
N LEU A 60 0.23 12.17 -9.96
CA LEU A 60 0.93 11.12 -9.21
C LEU A 60 1.54 11.65 -7.90
N ARG A 61 2.29 12.77 -7.94
CA ARG A 61 2.91 13.35 -6.73
C ARG A 61 1.87 13.80 -5.71
N MET A 62 0.72 14.30 -6.15
CA MET A 62 -0.37 14.69 -5.27
C MET A 62 -0.93 13.47 -4.53
N MET A 63 -1.24 12.41 -5.27
CA MET A 63 -1.88 11.21 -4.71
C MET A 63 -0.93 10.38 -3.85
N GLU A 64 0.36 10.33 -4.20
CA GLU A 64 1.39 9.75 -3.35
C GLU A 64 1.46 10.45 -1.98
N LYS A 65 1.36 11.79 -1.97
CA LYS A 65 1.36 12.58 -0.75
C LYS A 65 0.10 12.32 0.09
N GLU A 66 -1.08 12.25 -0.53
CA GLU A 66 -2.33 11.91 0.17
C GLU A 66 -2.28 10.52 0.80
N ASN A 67 -1.73 9.54 0.08
CA ASN A 67 -1.53 8.20 0.60
C ASN A 67 -0.54 8.17 1.77
N LEU A 68 0.55 8.93 1.71
CA LEU A 68 1.52 9.00 2.81
C LEU A 68 0.92 9.62 4.07
N VAL A 69 0.16 10.71 3.92
CA VAL A 69 -0.56 11.35 5.03
C VAL A 69 -1.59 10.37 5.62
N SER A 70 -2.33 9.66 4.78
CA SER A 70 -3.32 8.67 5.21
C SER A 70 -2.68 7.50 5.96
N PHE A 71 -1.54 6.99 5.49
CA PHE A 71 -0.75 5.98 6.20
C PHE A 71 -0.38 6.48 7.60
N GLN A 72 0.20 7.67 7.70
CA GLN A 72 0.58 8.27 8.98
C GLN A 72 -0.61 8.43 9.94
N GLN A 73 -1.77 8.84 9.44
CA GLN A 73 -3.00 8.91 10.24
C GLN A 73 -3.44 7.53 10.74
N LEU A 74 -3.40 6.51 9.87
CA LEU A 74 -3.74 5.14 10.22
C LEU A 74 -2.81 4.52 11.26
N THR A 75 -1.56 4.97 11.38
CA THR A 75 -0.67 4.53 12.48
C THR A 75 -1.19 4.92 13.87
N THR A 76 -2.10 5.89 13.94
CA THR A 76 -2.71 6.36 15.19
C THR A 76 -4.09 5.73 15.46
N ALA A 77 -4.55 4.83 14.58
CA ALA A 77 -5.84 4.16 14.72
C ALA A 77 -5.88 3.30 15.98
N THR A 78 -6.91 3.51 16.80
CA THR A 78 -7.08 2.79 18.08
C THR A 78 -7.97 1.54 17.95
N ASN A 79 -8.90 1.53 17.00
CA ASN A 79 -9.82 0.39 16.79
C ASN A 79 -9.18 -0.64 15.84
N ARG A 80 -8.22 -1.41 16.37
CA ARG A 80 -7.47 -2.41 15.58
C ARG A 80 -8.35 -3.42 14.83
N PRO A 81 -9.38 -4.04 15.44
CA PRO A 81 -10.23 -4.98 14.72
C PRO A 81 -10.97 -4.35 13.53
N LEU A 82 -11.38 -3.08 13.65
CA LEU A 82 -11.99 -2.37 12.54
C LEU A 82 -10.97 -2.10 11.43
N LEU A 83 -9.77 -1.65 11.78
CA LEU A 83 -8.70 -1.41 10.80
C LEU A 83 -8.37 -2.69 10.01
N ASP A 84 -8.20 -3.82 10.71
CA ASP A 84 -7.93 -5.12 10.10
C ASP A 84 -9.07 -5.53 9.14
N SER A 85 -10.32 -5.30 9.55
CA SER A 85 -11.51 -5.61 8.73
C SER A 85 -11.56 -4.74 7.46
N VAL A 86 -11.28 -3.44 7.58
CA VAL A 86 -11.26 -2.52 6.44
C VAL A 86 -10.15 -2.89 5.47
N ILE A 87 -8.93 -3.13 5.96
CA ILE A 87 -7.80 -3.57 5.13
C ILE A 87 -8.17 -4.85 4.39
N LYS A 88 -8.65 -5.87 5.11
CA LYS A 88 -9.05 -7.14 4.50
C LYS A 88 -10.10 -6.95 3.41
N GLN A 89 -11.14 -6.16 3.67
CA GLN A 89 -12.25 -5.96 2.75
C GLN A 89 -11.82 -5.25 1.46
N TYR A 90 -11.12 -4.13 1.60
CA TYR A 90 -10.80 -3.26 0.47
C TYR A 90 -9.57 -3.75 -0.31
N CYS A 91 -8.58 -4.34 0.37
CA CYS A 91 -7.46 -4.97 -0.33
C CYS A 91 -7.90 -6.20 -1.14
N ALA A 92 -8.90 -6.96 -0.68
CA ALA A 92 -9.42 -8.12 -1.42
C ALA A 92 -10.05 -7.76 -2.77
N ILE A 93 -10.46 -6.51 -2.97
CA ILE A 93 -11.05 -6.01 -4.23
C ILE A 93 -10.10 -5.07 -4.99
N GLY A 94 -8.81 -5.04 -4.63
CA GLY A 94 -7.80 -4.24 -5.32
C GLY A 94 -7.76 -2.75 -4.92
N MET A 95 -8.48 -2.35 -3.87
CA MET A 95 -8.50 -0.99 -3.34
C MET A 95 -7.60 -0.88 -2.09
N CYS A 96 -6.35 -1.32 -2.21
CA CYS A 96 -5.41 -1.45 -1.09
C CYS A 96 -4.50 -0.22 -0.90
N ASP A 97 -4.95 0.96 -1.32
CA ASP A 97 -4.26 2.23 -1.08
C ASP A 97 -4.64 2.81 0.31
N TYR A 98 -3.69 3.45 0.98
CA TYR A 98 -3.88 3.91 2.35
C TYR A 98 -4.95 5.00 2.46
N GLN A 99 -5.18 5.77 1.40
CA GLN A 99 -6.25 6.76 1.35
C GLN A 99 -7.64 6.11 1.47
N THR A 100 -7.93 5.09 0.67
CA THR A 100 -9.18 4.33 0.74
C THR A 100 -9.34 3.69 2.11
N ILE A 101 -8.30 3.05 2.63
CA ILE A 101 -8.33 2.43 3.96
C ILE A 101 -8.64 3.46 5.05
N ASN A 102 -7.98 4.63 5.02
CA ASN A 102 -8.19 5.69 6.01
C ASN A 102 -9.59 6.26 5.95
N MET A 103 -10.10 6.54 4.75
CA MET A 103 -11.46 7.00 4.55
C MET A 103 -12.46 6.00 5.14
N MET A 104 -12.33 4.73 4.78
CA MET A 104 -13.29 3.71 5.19
C MET A 104 -13.21 3.35 6.67
N TYR A 105 -12.01 3.36 7.26
CA TYR A 105 -11.82 3.25 8.70
C TYR A 105 -12.55 4.36 9.44
N ASN A 106 -12.35 5.62 9.04
CA ASN A 106 -12.97 6.76 9.72
C ASN A 106 -14.51 6.78 9.58
N GLU A 107 -15.01 6.47 8.39
CA GLU A 107 -16.46 6.39 8.13
C GLU A 107 -17.13 5.29 8.97
N GLN A 108 -16.56 4.08 9.00
CA GLN A 108 -17.11 2.99 9.80
C GLN A 108 -16.96 3.23 11.30
N ASN A 109 -15.86 3.84 11.74
CA ASN A 109 -15.65 4.18 13.14
C ASN A 109 -16.66 5.24 13.61
N ARG A 110 -17.05 6.17 12.73
CA ARG A 110 -18.12 7.16 12.99
C ARG A 110 -19.51 6.52 12.99
N ALA A 111 -19.78 5.60 12.07
CA ALA A 111 -21.06 4.90 11.94
C ALA A 111 -21.37 3.95 13.11
N ALA A 112 -20.41 3.69 14.01
CA ALA A 112 -20.64 2.99 15.26
C ALA A 112 -21.51 3.77 16.28
N SER A 113 -21.87 5.03 15.98
CA SER A 113 -22.81 5.89 16.73
C SER A 113 -24.13 6.08 15.96
N PRO A 114 -25.26 6.41 16.62
CA PRO A 114 -26.55 5.77 16.39
C PRO A 114 -27.09 5.86 14.96
N SER A 115 -27.69 4.74 14.55
CA SER A 115 -28.37 4.54 13.28
C SER A 115 -29.63 5.39 13.15
N LEU A 116 -30.02 5.65 11.90
CA LEU A 116 -31.29 6.26 11.52
C LEU A 116 -32.47 5.70 12.32
N SER A 117 -33.23 6.60 12.97
CA SER A 117 -34.59 6.34 13.45
C SER A 117 -35.58 6.95 12.48
N TRP A 118 -36.72 6.27 12.27
CA TRP A 118 -37.81 6.74 11.40
C TRP A 118 -38.53 7.96 11.99
#